data_AF-A0A932HZC2-F1
#
_entry.id   AF-A0A932HZC2-F1
#
_cell.length_a   1.000
_cell.length_b   1.000
_cell.length_c   1.000
_cell.angle_alpha   90.00
_cell.angle_beta   90.00
_cell.angle_gamma   90.00
#
_symmetry.space_group_name_H-M   'P 1'
#
loop_
_entity.id
_entity.type
_entity.pdbx_description
1 polymer ?
#
loop_
_entity_poly.entity_id
_entity_poly.type
_entity_poly.pdbx_seq_one_letter_code
_entity_poly.pdbx_strand_id
1 'polypeptide(L)'
;MPTRAGRMTPAPGGGPAILAIGGSRRPGNNTGKALRIAVEELRAGGGRVDWVRLEALKLPLPGEPSDSPDPEALRNKVLASDAILIATPEYHGSISSTLKLAIDNLGFPSTLEGKTLAILGVAMGPSADNALAHLRHILTHIGGKVLPEQISVGSVHKKFGEDGRCLDPVVEEGIRRVARALLAAAGARAAR
;
A
#
# COMPACT_ATOMS: atom_id res chain seq x y z
N MET A 1 4.78 -31.69 -3.78
CA MET A 1 3.53 -31.26 -3.14
C MET A 1 3.89 -30.27 -2.04
N PRO A 2 3.76 -28.94 -2.22
CA PRO A 2 4.05 -28.03 -1.11
C PRO A 2 2.87 -28.02 -0.15
N THR A 3 3.18 -28.27 1.12
CA THR A 3 2.27 -28.28 2.27
C THR A 3 1.61 -26.92 2.45
N ARG A 4 0.27 -26.91 2.51
CA ARG A 4 -0.54 -25.74 2.88
C ARG A 4 -0.08 -25.26 4.27
N ALA A 5 0.55 -24.09 4.32
CA ALA A 5 0.72 -23.36 5.57
C ALA A 5 -0.65 -23.19 6.23
N GLY A 6 -0.78 -23.64 7.48
CA GLY A 6 -2.00 -23.57 8.26
C GLY A 6 -2.50 -22.12 8.33
N ARG A 7 -3.75 -21.90 7.92
CA ARG A 7 -4.42 -20.61 8.11
C ARG A 7 -4.72 -20.45 9.61
N MET A 8 -4.01 -19.55 10.27
CA MET A 8 -4.44 -19.03 11.57
C MET A 8 -5.73 -18.24 11.36
N THR A 9 -6.81 -18.71 11.98
CA THR A 9 -8.07 -17.98 12.10
C THR A 9 -7.84 -16.69 12.91
N PRO A 10 -8.33 -15.52 12.46
CA PRO A 10 -8.22 -14.30 13.25
C PRO A 10 -9.02 -14.43 14.54
N ALA A 11 -8.46 -13.93 15.65
CA ALA A 11 -9.12 -13.88 16.94
C ALA A 11 -10.41 -13.03 16.87
N PRO A 12 -11.48 -13.39 17.61
CA PRO A 12 -12.71 -12.63 17.60
C PRO A 12 -12.51 -11.31 18.35
N GLY A 13 -12.83 -10.17 17.72
CA GLY A 13 -12.98 -8.88 18.43
C GLY A 13 -12.21 -7.66 17.89
N GLY A 14 -11.45 -7.78 16.80
CA GLY A 14 -10.79 -6.63 16.17
C GLY A 14 -11.09 -6.56 14.67
N GLY A 15 -11.33 -5.36 14.13
CA GLY A 15 -11.54 -5.18 12.69
C GLY A 15 -10.36 -5.66 11.83
N PRO A 16 -10.52 -5.68 10.49
CA PRO A 16 -9.57 -6.31 9.57
C PRO A 16 -8.16 -5.72 9.74
N ALA A 17 -7.14 -6.58 9.67
CA ALA A 17 -5.74 -6.17 9.67
C ALA A 17 -5.38 -5.59 8.30
N ILE A 18 -4.95 -4.33 8.27
CA ILE A 18 -4.62 -3.64 7.03
C ILE A 18 -3.17 -3.18 7.08
N LEU A 19 -2.41 -3.48 6.03
CA LEU A 19 -1.04 -2.99 5.87
C LEU A 19 -1.01 -1.83 4.88
N ALA A 20 -0.54 -0.66 5.33
CA ALA A 20 -0.24 0.47 4.46
C ALA A 20 1.25 0.50 4.09
N ILE A 21 1.57 0.66 2.81
CA ILE A 21 2.94 0.73 2.29
C ILE A 21 3.12 2.06 1.54
N GLY A 22 4.07 2.88 1.98
CA GLY A 22 4.42 4.14 1.31
C GLY A 22 5.67 4.02 0.43
N GLY A 23 5.53 4.28 -0.86
CA GLY A 23 6.57 4.18 -1.88
C GLY A 23 7.58 5.34 -1.94
N SER A 24 7.77 6.11 -0.87
CA SER A 24 8.74 7.21 -0.86
C SER A 24 9.53 7.23 0.42
N ARG A 25 10.86 7.36 0.32
CA ARG A 25 11.78 7.37 1.47
C ARG A 25 12.00 8.77 2.05
N ARG A 26 11.57 9.84 1.37
CA ARG A 26 11.85 11.21 1.80
C ARG A 26 10.99 11.55 3.03
N PRO A 27 11.57 12.00 4.16
CA PRO A 27 10.78 12.49 5.29
C PRO A 27 9.82 13.61 4.85
N GLY A 28 8.57 13.57 5.32
CA GLY A 28 7.56 14.58 4.98
C GLY A 28 7.08 14.58 3.53
N ASN A 29 7.32 13.50 2.77
CA ASN A 29 6.92 13.41 1.36
C ASN A 29 5.39 13.48 1.15
N ASN A 30 5.00 13.94 -0.04
CA ASN A 30 3.59 14.12 -0.41
C ASN A 30 2.80 12.80 -0.49
N THR A 31 3.45 11.68 -0.86
CA THR A 31 2.82 10.35 -0.84
C THR A 31 2.43 9.95 0.59
N GLY A 32 3.28 10.25 1.57
CA GLY A 32 3.01 10.04 2.98
C GLY A 32 1.91 10.95 3.51
N LYS A 33 1.81 12.19 3.02
CA LYS A 33 0.67 13.08 3.34
C LYS A 33 -0.65 12.50 2.88
N ALA A 34 -0.74 12.05 1.62
CA ALA A 34 -1.94 11.40 1.09
C ALA A 34 -2.25 10.07 1.80
N LEU A 35 -1.24 9.24 2.04
CA LEU A 35 -1.41 7.95 2.72
C LEU A 35 -1.89 8.12 4.17
N ARG A 36 -1.50 9.21 4.85
CA ARG A 36 -1.98 9.52 6.21
C ARG A 36 -3.50 9.66 6.27
N ILE A 37 -4.10 10.38 5.31
CA ILE A 37 -5.57 10.54 5.22
C ILE A 37 -6.25 9.18 5.08
N ALA A 38 -5.72 8.32 4.21
CA ALA A 38 -6.27 6.98 4.04
C ALA A 38 -6.13 6.14 5.32
N VAL A 39 -4.98 6.20 6.00
CA VAL A 39 -4.76 5.48 7.27
C VAL A 39 -5.69 5.98 8.38
N GLU A 40 -5.92 7.28 8.47
CA GLU A 40 -6.89 7.88 9.41
C GLU A 40 -8.31 7.37 9.14
N GLU A 41 -8.75 7.37 7.87
CA GLU A 41 -10.07 6.85 7.47
C GLU A 41 -10.21 5.35 7.79
N LEU A 42 -9.20 4.55 7.46
CA LEU A 42 -9.19 3.11 7.75
C LEU A 42 -9.32 2.82 9.25
N ARG A 43 -8.59 3.58 10.09
CA ARG A 43 -8.65 3.45 11.56
C ARG A 43 -9.98 3.92 12.12
N ALA A 44 -10.52 5.04 11.63
CA ALA A 44 -11.82 5.54 12.03
C ALA A 44 -12.94 4.54 11.70
N GLY A 45 -12.81 3.80 10.59
CA GLY A 45 -13.71 2.70 10.24
C GLY A 45 -13.48 1.38 10.98
N GLY A 46 -12.57 1.33 11.96
CA GLY A 46 -12.30 0.14 12.78
C GLY A 46 -11.23 -0.82 12.24
N GLY A 47 -10.53 -0.45 11.16
CA GLY A 47 -9.39 -1.22 10.64
C GLY A 47 -8.17 -1.16 11.56
N ARG A 48 -7.50 -2.30 11.74
CA ARG A 48 -6.22 -2.38 12.47
C ARG A 48 -5.08 -2.12 11.49
N VAL A 49 -4.64 -0.86 11.42
CA VAL A 49 -3.70 -0.42 10.39
C VAL A 49 -2.27 -0.35 10.89
N ASP A 50 -1.40 -1.20 10.33
CA ASP A 50 0.05 -1.07 10.38
C ASP A 50 0.54 -0.28 9.16
N TRP A 51 1.55 0.57 9.32
CA TRP A 51 2.08 1.40 8.24
C TRP A 51 3.60 1.27 8.12
N VAL A 52 4.03 0.52 7.10
CA VAL A 52 5.44 0.35 6.75
C VAL A 52 6.00 1.62 6.08
N ARG A 53 7.04 2.16 6.71
CA ARG A 53 7.92 3.19 6.16
C ARG A 53 9.09 2.53 5.45
N LEU A 54 9.13 2.59 4.13
CA LEU A 54 10.21 1.96 3.37
C LEU A 54 11.57 2.63 3.65
N GLU A 55 11.62 3.89 4.12
CA GLU A 55 12.88 4.52 4.53
C GLU A 55 13.63 3.78 5.65
N ALA A 56 12.91 3.05 6.50
CA ALA A 56 13.50 2.35 7.64
C ALA A 56 14.05 0.96 7.27
N LEU A 57 13.69 0.43 6.09
CA LEU A 57 14.05 -0.93 5.69
C LEU A 57 15.34 -0.94 4.87
N LYS A 58 16.19 -1.92 5.18
CA LYS A 58 17.37 -2.36 4.42
C LYS A 58 16.97 -3.57 3.58
N LEU A 59 16.61 -3.33 2.33
CA LEU A 59 16.21 -4.34 1.36
C LEU A 59 17.34 -4.56 0.34
N PRO A 60 17.80 -5.80 0.09
CA PRO A 60 18.79 -6.10 -0.93
C PRO A 60 18.22 -5.93 -2.34
N LEU A 61 19.09 -5.69 -3.32
CA LEU A 61 18.70 -5.83 -4.72
C LEU A 61 18.43 -7.31 -5.04
N PRO A 62 17.56 -7.60 -6.02
CA PRO A 62 17.33 -8.97 -6.44
C PRO A 62 18.63 -9.68 -6.85
N GLY A 63 18.89 -10.86 -6.27
CA GLY A 63 20.10 -11.63 -6.52
C GLY A 63 21.28 -11.32 -5.60
N GLU A 64 21.18 -10.28 -4.77
CA GLU A 64 22.19 -9.99 -3.75
C GLU A 64 21.90 -10.75 -2.44
N PRO A 65 22.93 -11.23 -1.72
CA PRO A 65 22.76 -11.76 -0.38
C PRO A 65 22.31 -10.64 0.58
N SER A 66 21.63 -11.02 1.66
CA SER A 66 21.24 -10.08 2.70
C SER A 66 21.22 -10.73 4.07
N ASP A 67 21.91 -10.10 5.01
CA ASP A 67 21.86 -10.47 6.44
C ASP A 67 20.79 -9.64 7.19
N SER A 68 20.04 -8.81 6.47
CA SER A 68 19.00 -7.96 7.04
C SER A 68 17.75 -8.80 7.36
N PRO A 69 17.13 -8.63 8.55
CA PRO A 69 15.84 -9.25 8.83
C PRO A 69 14.67 -8.56 8.12
N ASP A 70 14.89 -7.39 7.52
CA ASP A 70 13.81 -6.54 6.99
C ASP A 70 13.00 -7.18 5.86
N PRO A 71 13.58 -7.92 4.89
CA PRO A 71 12.79 -8.61 3.87
C PRO A 71 11.84 -9.64 4.48
N GLU A 72 12.28 -10.40 5.48
CA GLU A 72 11.44 -11.38 6.17
C GLU A 72 10.37 -10.70 7.02
N ALA A 73 10.74 -9.66 7.76
CA ALA A 73 9.78 -8.87 8.54
C ALA A 73 8.70 -8.25 7.65
N LEU A 74 9.06 -7.74 6.47
CA LEU A 74 8.11 -7.21 5.49
C LEU A 74 7.17 -8.31 4.96
N ARG A 75 7.71 -9.48 4.59
CA ARG A 75 6.91 -10.64 4.17
C ARG A 75 5.92 -11.07 5.26
N ASN A 76 6.37 -11.12 6.51
CA ASN A 76 5.52 -11.50 7.64
C ASN A 76 4.37 -10.50 7.88
N LYS A 77 4.65 -9.19 7.75
CA LYS A 77 3.60 -8.16 7.81
C LYS A 77 2.58 -8.31 6.69
N VAL A 78 3.02 -8.59 5.46
CA VAL A 78 2.13 -8.85 4.32
C VAL A 78 1.26 -10.07 4.58
N LEU A 79 1.86 -11.18 5.02
CA LEU A 79 1.15 -12.42 5.32
C LEU A 79 0.10 -12.25 6.43
N ALA A 80 0.41 -11.50 7.48
CA ALA A 80 -0.48 -11.22 8.60
C ALA A 80 -1.62 -10.23 8.30
N SER A 81 -1.58 -9.52 7.16
CA SER A 81 -2.62 -8.57 6.76
C SER A 81 -3.77 -9.22 5.98
N ASP A 82 -4.99 -8.78 6.20
CA ASP A 82 -6.17 -9.19 5.43
C ASP A 82 -6.24 -8.45 4.08
N ALA A 83 -5.82 -7.18 4.09
CA ALA A 83 -5.81 -6.31 2.93
C ALA A 83 -4.64 -5.30 3.01
N ILE A 84 -4.29 -4.72 1.86
CA ILE A 84 -3.08 -3.89 1.74
C ILE A 84 -3.41 -2.62 0.93
N LEU A 85 -2.97 -1.47 1.44
CA LEU A 85 -3.01 -0.19 0.74
C LEU A 85 -1.59 0.19 0.29
N ILE A 86 -1.38 0.36 -1.00
CA ILE A 86 -0.07 0.73 -1.55
C ILE A 86 -0.15 2.13 -2.17
N ALA A 87 0.65 3.06 -1.64
CA ALA A 87 0.77 4.39 -2.19
C ALA A 87 2.13 4.57 -2.88
N THR A 88 2.15 5.12 -4.09
CA THR A 88 3.40 5.40 -4.83
C THR A 88 3.43 6.85 -5.29
N PRO A 89 4.60 7.52 -5.21
CA PRO A 89 4.82 8.67 -6.08
C PRO A 89 5.00 8.20 -7.53
N GLU A 90 4.73 9.09 -8.47
CA GLU A 90 5.16 8.95 -9.86
C GLU A 90 6.57 9.50 -10.03
N TYR A 91 7.48 8.64 -10.48
CA TYR A 91 8.86 8.99 -10.85
C TYR A 91 9.08 8.60 -12.31
N HIS A 92 9.42 9.58 -13.15
CA HIS A 92 9.69 9.38 -14.58
C HIS A 92 8.62 8.55 -15.30
N GLY A 93 7.34 8.80 -14.99
CA GLY A 93 6.21 8.10 -15.61
C GLY A 93 5.96 6.69 -15.09
N SER A 94 6.50 6.31 -13.93
CA SER A 94 6.30 4.99 -13.34
C SER A 94 6.24 5.03 -11.81
N ILE A 95 6.06 3.87 -11.20
CA ILE A 95 6.21 3.68 -9.76
C ILE A 95 7.63 4.03 -9.31
N SER A 96 7.79 4.34 -8.03
CA SER A 96 9.13 4.55 -7.47
C SER A 96 9.98 3.28 -7.50
N SER A 97 11.28 3.45 -7.68
CA SER A 97 12.27 2.37 -7.52
C SER A 97 12.22 1.75 -6.12
N THR A 98 11.98 2.57 -5.09
CA THR A 98 11.82 2.10 -3.71
C THR A 98 10.66 1.14 -3.56
N LEU A 99 9.48 1.46 -4.12
CA LEU A 99 8.33 0.57 -4.05
C LEU A 99 8.58 -0.71 -4.85
N LYS A 100 9.17 -0.60 -6.04
CA LYS A 100 9.51 -1.79 -6.84
C LYS A 100 10.46 -2.73 -6.08
N LEU A 101 11.49 -2.17 -5.45
CA LEU A 101 12.43 -2.94 -4.63
C LEU A 101 11.73 -3.65 -3.45
N ALA A 102 10.76 -2.98 -2.81
CA ALA A 102 9.94 -3.60 -1.78
C ALA A 102 9.13 -4.77 -2.31
N ILE A 103 8.47 -4.62 -3.46
CA ILE A 103 7.70 -5.69 -4.13
C ILE A 103 8.62 -6.86 -4.49
N ASP A 104 9.82 -6.60 -5.01
CA ASP A 104 10.78 -7.65 -5.39
C ASP A 104 11.27 -8.47 -4.19
N ASN A 105 11.24 -7.89 -2.99
CA ASN A 105 11.59 -8.57 -1.75
C ASN A 105 10.43 -9.38 -1.12
N LEU A 106 9.25 -9.40 -1.75
CA LEU A 106 8.07 -10.14 -1.25
C LEU A 106 8.05 -11.63 -1.62
N GLY A 107 9.14 -12.13 -2.20
CA GLY A 107 9.39 -13.55 -2.48
C GLY A 107 8.76 -14.07 -3.77
N PHE A 108 9.04 -15.33 -4.08
CA PHE A 108 8.45 -16.09 -5.18
C PHE A 108 8.01 -17.48 -4.68
N PRO A 109 6.72 -17.86 -4.80
CA PRO A 109 5.59 -17.02 -5.20
C PRO A 109 5.42 -15.80 -4.26
N SER A 110 4.85 -14.71 -4.77
CA SER A 110 4.75 -13.47 -4.02
C SER A 110 3.80 -13.61 -2.84
N THR A 111 4.17 -13.07 -1.68
CA THR A 111 3.27 -12.98 -0.51
C THR A 111 2.04 -12.08 -0.76
N LEU A 112 2.01 -11.31 -1.85
CA LEU A 112 0.84 -10.55 -2.32
C LEU A 112 -0.19 -11.41 -3.06
N GLU A 113 0.14 -12.64 -3.42
CA GLU A 113 -0.76 -13.53 -4.14
C GLU A 113 -2.08 -13.70 -3.35
N GLY A 114 -3.19 -13.43 -4.03
CA GLY A 114 -4.53 -13.51 -3.45
C GLY A 114 -4.87 -12.46 -2.39
N LYS A 115 -3.98 -11.51 -2.07
CA LYS A 115 -4.27 -10.38 -1.17
C LYS A 115 -5.18 -9.36 -1.84
N THR A 116 -6.09 -8.77 -1.07
CA THR A 116 -6.93 -7.65 -1.51
C THR A 116 -6.14 -6.36 -1.43
N LEU A 117 -6.06 -5.61 -2.52
CA LEU A 117 -5.16 -4.47 -2.68
C LEU A 117 -5.92 -3.22 -3.12
N ALA A 118 -5.63 -2.08 -2.50
CA ALA A 118 -6.00 -0.76 -3.03
C ALA A 118 -4.73 0.04 -3.35
N ILE A 119 -4.82 0.93 -4.33
CA ILE A 119 -3.67 1.70 -4.82
C ILE A 119 -3.95 3.21 -4.87
N LEU A 120 -2.92 3.98 -4.54
CA LEU A 120 -2.94 5.44 -4.51
C LEU A 120 -1.69 5.98 -5.22
N GLY A 121 -1.86 6.89 -6.17
CA GLY A 121 -0.79 7.51 -6.95
C GLY A 121 -0.65 8.98 -6.58
N VAL A 122 0.58 9.49 -6.51
CA VAL A 122 0.87 10.90 -6.23
C VAL A 122 1.89 11.46 -7.19
N ALA A 123 1.61 12.59 -7.83
CA ALA A 123 2.52 13.22 -8.77
C ALA A 123 2.70 14.72 -8.51
N MET A 124 3.89 15.22 -8.84
CA MET A 124 4.12 16.66 -8.99
C MET A 124 3.46 17.20 -10.27
N GLY A 125 3.45 16.38 -11.32
CA GLY A 125 2.77 16.65 -12.60
C GLY A 125 1.24 16.54 -12.49
N PRO A 126 0.52 16.61 -13.63
CA PRO A 126 -0.93 16.74 -13.65
C PRO A 126 -1.68 15.50 -13.14
N SER A 127 -1.08 14.30 -13.22
CA SER A 127 -1.65 13.06 -12.67
C SER A 127 -0.53 12.05 -12.39
N ALA A 128 -0.89 10.97 -11.68
CA ALA A 128 -0.04 9.81 -11.38
C ALA A 128 -0.54 8.54 -12.08
N ASP A 129 -1.26 8.68 -13.20
CA ASP A 129 -2.00 7.58 -13.82
C ASP A 129 -1.08 6.51 -14.40
N ASN A 130 0.09 6.92 -14.92
CA ASN A 130 1.07 5.97 -15.45
C ASN A 130 1.64 5.10 -14.32
N ALA A 131 1.98 5.72 -13.19
CA ALA A 131 2.42 4.98 -12.01
C ALA A 131 1.34 4.01 -11.52
N LEU A 132 0.07 4.41 -11.51
CA LEU A 132 -1.04 3.53 -11.12
C LEU A 132 -1.26 2.38 -12.13
N ALA A 133 -1.17 2.65 -13.43
CA ALA A 133 -1.30 1.64 -14.46
C ALA A 133 -0.20 0.56 -14.34
N HIS A 134 1.06 0.99 -14.18
CA HIS A 134 2.18 0.06 -13.96
C HIS A 134 2.04 -0.70 -12.64
N LEU A 135 1.67 -0.02 -11.54
CA LEU A 135 1.49 -0.67 -10.25
C LEU A 135 0.39 -1.74 -10.34
N ARG A 136 -0.76 -1.40 -10.92
CA ARG A 136 -1.87 -2.34 -11.12
C ARG A 136 -1.40 -3.55 -11.93
N HIS A 137 -0.73 -3.32 -13.06
CA HIS A 137 -0.21 -4.41 -13.90
C HIS A 137 0.68 -5.36 -13.11
N ILE A 138 1.69 -4.83 -12.40
CA ILE A 138 2.61 -5.62 -11.56
C ILE A 138 1.84 -6.43 -10.52
N LEU A 139 0.96 -5.77 -9.75
CA LEU A 139 0.21 -6.41 -8.67
C LEU A 139 -0.74 -7.50 -9.17
N THR A 140 -1.40 -7.28 -10.32
CA THR A 140 -2.25 -8.31 -10.93
C THR A 140 -1.45 -9.47 -11.51
N HIS A 141 -0.28 -9.19 -12.10
CA HIS A 141 0.60 -10.22 -12.66
C HIS A 141 1.08 -11.20 -11.60
N ILE A 142 1.39 -10.71 -10.39
CA ILE A 142 1.80 -11.55 -9.24
C ILE A 142 0.61 -12.15 -8.45
N GLY A 143 -0.61 -12.09 -9.00
CA GLY A 143 -1.80 -12.72 -8.43
C GLY A 143 -2.53 -11.91 -7.35
N GLY A 144 -2.19 -10.64 -7.16
CA GLY A 144 -2.88 -9.72 -6.26
C GLY A 144 -4.26 -9.32 -6.79
N LYS A 145 -5.23 -9.14 -5.89
CA LYS A 145 -6.61 -8.72 -6.20
C LYS A 145 -6.74 -7.21 -6.01
N VAL A 146 -6.38 -6.44 -7.04
CA VAL A 146 -6.43 -4.98 -7.01
C VAL A 146 -7.85 -4.47 -7.24
N LEU A 147 -8.39 -3.73 -6.26
CA LEU A 147 -9.72 -3.11 -6.34
C LEU A 147 -9.81 -2.14 -7.52
N PRO A 148 -10.99 -1.96 -8.14
CA PRO A 148 -11.18 -0.97 -9.20
C PRO A 148 -11.03 0.46 -8.68
N GLU A 149 -11.52 0.74 -7.46
CA GLU A 149 -11.30 2.03 -6.80
C GLU A 149 -9.80 2.31 -6.58
N GLN A 150 -9.34 3.42 -7.16
CA GLN A 150 -8.01 3.99 -6.98
C GLN A 150 -8.09 5.51 -7.06
N ILE A 151 -7.05 6.22 -6.62
CA ILE A 151 -6.96 7.67 -6.79
C ILE A 151 -5.59 8.10 -7.30
N SER A 152 -5.63 9.03 -8.26
CA SER A 152 -4.49 9.72 -8.85
C SER A 152 -4.47 11.16 -8.36
N VAL A 153 -3.49 11.50 -7.52
CA VAL A 153 -3.34 12.86 -6.95
C VAL A 153 -2.28 13.61 -7.75
N GLY A 154 -2.75 14.43 -8.70
CA GLY A 154 -1.91 15.35 -9.46
C GLY A 154 -1.66 16.69 -8.76
N SER A 155 -0.64 17.40 -9.23
CA SER A 155 -0.23 18.73 -8.74
C SER A 155 -0.13 18.79 -7.22
N VAL A 156 0.39 17.73 -6.59
CA VAL A 156 0.21 17.49 -5.15
C VAL A 156 0.75 18.61 -4.26
N HIS A 157 1.77 19.34 -4.72
CA HIS A 157 2.36 20.49 -4.04
C HIS A 157 1.37 21.65 -3.84
N LYS A 158 0.28 21.70 -4.61
CA LYS A 158 -0.83 22.68 -4.47
C LYS A 158 -1.98 22.15 -3.62
N LYS A 159 -1.97 20.84 -3.31
CA LYS A 159 -3.09 20.15 -2.64
C LYS A 159 -2.87 19.98 -1.14
N PHE A 160 -1.66 20.24 -0.66
CA PHE A 160 -1.32 20.10 0.75
C PHE A 160 -0.62 21.36 1.28
N GLY A 161 -1.06 21.81 2.45
CA GLY A 161 -0.42 22.91 3.18
C GLY A 161 0.93 22.52 3.79
N GLU A 162 1.61 23.52 4.35
CA GLU A 162 2.89 23.35 5.06
C GLU A 162 2.73 22.45 6.29
N ASP A 163 1.62 22.57 7.01
CA ASP A 163 1.22 21.71 8.12
C ASP A 163 0.81 20.28 7.71
N GLY A 164 0.77 20.00 6.41
CA GLY A 164 0.44 18.69 5.85
C GLY A 164 -1.06 18.39 5.74
N ARG A 165 -1.96 19.34 6.03
CA ARG A 165 -3.40 19.18 5.77
C ARG A 165 -3.69 19.24 4.27
N CYS A 166 -4.71 18.50 3.84
CA CYS A 166 -5.21 18.62 2.46
C CYS A 166 -6.01 19.92 2.32
N LEU A 167 -5.74 20.66 1.25
CA LEU A 167 -6.42 21.92 0.91
C LEU A 167 -7.52 21.71 -0.14
N ASP A 168 -7.62 20.50 -0.69
CA ASP A 168 -8.55 20.16 -1.76
C ASP A 168 -9.52 19.08 -1.27
N PRO A 169 -10.79 19.44 -0.99
CA PRO A 169 -11.80 18.51 -0.49
C PRO A 169 -12.08 17.34 -1.45
N VAL A 170 -11.91 17.52 -2.76
CA VAL A 170 -12.14 16.48 -3.76
C VAL A 170 -11.04 15.43 -3.69
N VAL A 171 -9.78 15.88 -3.55
CA VAL A 171 -8.63 14.99 -3.35
C VAL A 171 -8.79 14.24 -2.03
N GLU A 172 -9.12 14.93 -0.94
CA GLU A 172 -9.29 14.30 0.36
C GLU A 172 -10.38 13.22 0.35
N GLU A 173 -11.58 13.56 -0.13
CA GLU A 173 -12.70 12.60 -0.20
C GLU A 173 -12.39 11.44 -1.15
N GLY A 174 -11.68 11.69 -2.24
CA GLY A 174 -11.24 10.62 -3.14
C GLY A 174 -10.26 9.64 -2.47
N ILE A 175 -9.34 10.13 -1.64
CA ILE A 175 -8.44 9.28 -0.84
C ILE A 175 -9.25 8.47 0.18
N ARG A 176 -10.20 9.11 0.87
CA ARG A 176 -11.07 8.44 1.85
C ARG A 176 -11.95 7.37 1.19
N ARG A 177 -12.45 7.62 -0.03
CA ARG A 177 -13.22 6.63 -0.81
C ARG A 177 -12.42 5.35 -1.08
N VAL A 178 -11.16 5.47 -1.47
CA VAL A 178 -10.27 4.31 -1.68
C VAL A 178 -10.05 3.54 -0.38
N ALA A 179 -9.84 4.25 0.75
CA ALA A 179 -9.72 3.63 2.06
C ALA A 179 -10.99 2.86 2.46
N ARG A 180 -12.18 3.47 2.32
CA ARG A 180 -13.46 2.81 2.63
C ARG A 180 -13.71 1.59 1.75
N ALA A 181 -13.39 1.66 0.46
CA ALA A 181 -13.50 0.53 -0.45
C ALA A 181 -12.61 -0.66 -0.01
N LEU A 182 -11.36 -0.38 0.40
CA LEU A 182 -10.45 -1.40 0.92
C LEU A 182 -11.00 -2.02 2.22
N LEU A 183 -11.47 -1.20 3.14
CA LEU A 183 -12.01 -1.65 4.42
C LEU A 183 -13.23 -2.55 4.24
N ALA A 184 -14.18 -2.15 3.39
CA ALA A 184 -15.36 -2.95 3.07
C ALA A 184 -14.97 -4.31 2.46
N ALA A 185 -14.03 -4.31 1.51
CA ALA A 185 -13.54 -5.54 0.88
C ALA A 185 -12.79 -6.46 1.85
N ALA A 186 -12.08 -5.90 2.83
CA ALA A 186 -11.39 -6.66 3.88
C ALA A 186 -12.39 -7.31 4.85
N GLY A 187 -13.41 -6.57 5.29
CA GLY A 187 -14.45 -7.07 6.19
C GLY A 187 -15.28 -8.21 5.59
N ALA A 188 -15.62 -8.13 4.29
CA ALA A 188 -16.36 -9.18 3.59
C ALA A 188 -15.59 -10.51 3.49
N ARG A 189 -14.25 -10.48 3.61
CA ARG A 189 -13.40 -11.67 3.62
C ARG A 189 -13.24 -12.27 5.02
N ALA A 190 -13.18 -11.44 6.05
CA ALA A 190 -13.10 -11.92 7.44
C ALA A 190 -14.37 -12.67 7.89
N ALA A 191 -15.51 -12.38 7.25
CA ALA A 191 -16.80 -13.04 7.51
C ALA A 191 -17.03 -14.36 6.76
N ARG A 192 -16.09 -14.83 5.94
CA ARG A 192 -16.16 -16.08 5.16
C ARG A 192 -15.17 -17.11 5.66
#